data_AF-A0A2V7REW3-F1
#
_entry.id   AF-A0A2V7REW3-F1
#
_cell.length_a   1.000
_cell.length_b   1.000
_cell.length_c   1.000
_cell.angle_alpha   90.00
_cell.angle_beta   90.00
_cell.angle_gamma   90.00
#
_symmetry.space_group_name_H-M   'P 1'
#
loop_
_entity.id
_entity.type
_entity.pdbx_description
1 polymer ?
#
loop_
_entity_poly.entity_id
_entity_poly.type
_entity_poly.pdbx_seq_one_letter_code
_entity_poly.pdbx_strand_id
1 'polypeptide(L)'
;MSVRPLVATCTILGTLGCAAANAGSAGSPPIQTDRTVYAVNDSAGLASLTIRMTYRNSTGKSVYLPTCRGPQPPRLQKQVGDAWVVAFAPNVLACEAAPVTVAAGDSYDYTFRILAGMPGSNFAPRWAVSEIPGTYRVLWEIFQGTTGDPRRPGTTRDPLPVEQEISNSFRLVR
;
A
#
# COMPACT_ATOMS: atom_id res chain seq x y z
N MET A 1 41.65 -42.59 -59.19
CA MET A 1 40.66 -42.72 -58.10
C MET A 1 40.94 -41.63 -57.07
N SER A 2 40.10 -40.59 -57.01
CA SER A 2 40.18 -39.57 -55.96
C SER A 2 38.77 -39.02 -55.75
N VAL A 3 38.12 -39.45 -54.67
CA VAL A 3 36.76 -39.05 -54.30
C VAL A 3 36.88 -37.91 -53.28
N ARG A 4 36.28 -36.75 -53.58
CA ARG A 4 36.22 -35.57 -52.69
C ARG A 4 34.93 -35.61 -51.86
N PRO A 5 34.97 -35.39 -50.54
CA PRO A 5 33.76 -35.33 -49.72
C PRO A 5 33.10 -33.94 -49.73
N LEU A 6 31.77 -33.98 -49.62
CA LEU A 6 30.83 -32.86 -49.50
C LEU A 6 31.12 -31.99 -48.26
N VAL A 7 31.03 -30.67 -48.43
CA VAL A 7 30.85 -29.72 -47.33
C VAL A 7 29.42 -29.18 -47.43
N ALA A 8 28.56 -29.56 -46.48
CA ALA A 8 27.22 -29.02 -46.34
C ALA A 8 27.23 -27.92 -45.28
N THR A 9 27.16 -26.67 -45.71
CA THR A 9 27.11 -25.49 -44.83
C THR A 9 25.66 -25.20 -44.47
N CYS A 10 25.27 -25.50 -43.22
CA CYS A 10 23.96 -25.19 -42.67
C CYS A 10 23.99 -23.75 -42.13
N THR A 11 23.30 -22.82 -42.79
CA THR A 11 23.21 -21.41 -42.38
C THR A 11 21.91 -21.21 -41.61
N ILE A 12 21.99 -21.06 -40.29
CA ILE A 12 20.82 -20.78 -39.43
C ILE A 12 20.62 -19.25 -39.38
N LEU A 13 19.59 -18.75 -40.08
CA LEU A 13 19.10 -17.38 -39.89
C LEU A 13 18.35 -17.29 -38.55
N GLY A 14 18.99 -16.68 -37.55
CA GLY A 14 18.32 -16.31 -36.31
C GLY A 14 17.54 -15.00 -36.48
N THR A 15 16.22 -15.08 -36.51
CA THR A 15 15.34 -13.91 -36.39
C THR A 15 15.43 -13.36 -34.97
N LEU A 16 16.08 -12.20 -34.80
CA LEU A 16 15.99 -11.37 -33.60
C LEU A 16 14.57 -10.81 -33.48
N GLY A 17 13.67 -11.58 -32.89
CA GLY A 17 12.36 -11.09 -32.50
C GLY A 17 12.52 -10.13 -31.32
N CYS A 18 12.48 -8.83 -31.58
CA CYS A 18 12.23 -7.83 -30.55
C CYS A 18 10.82 -8.05 -30.00
N ALA A 19 10.70 -8.88 -28.96
CA ALA A 19 9.53 -8.85 -28.10
C ALA A 19 9.58 -7.52 -27.35
N ALA A 20 8.88 -6.51 -27.89
CA ALA A 20 8.53 -5.33 -27.13
C ALA A 20 7.73 -5.81 -25.93
N ALA A 21 8.38 -5.89 -24.77
CA ALA A 21 7.69 -6.04 -23.51
C ALA A 21 6.71 -4.87 -23.44
N ASN A 22 5.42 -5.16 -23.62
CA ASN A 22 4.36 -4.25 -23.21
C ASN A 22 4.56 -4.05 -21.72
N ALA A 23 5.28 -2.99 -21.36
CA ALA A 23 5.21 -2.40 -20.05
C ALA A 23 3.74 -1.98 -19.91
N GLY A 24 2.91 -2.90 -19.42
CA GLY A 24 1.57 -2.56 -19.00
C GLY A 24 1.72 -1.34 -18.12
N SER A 25 1.13 -0.22 -18.53
CA SER A 25 1.08 1.01 -17.75
C SER A 25 0.70 0.59 -16.34
N ALA A 26 1.65 0.59 -15.42
CA ALA A 26 1.39 0.27 -14.03
C ALA A 26 0.33 1.29 -13.61
N GLY A 27 -0.92 0.84 -13.46
CA GLY A 27 -2.04 1.72 -13.15
C GLY A 27 -1.71 2.49 -11.88
N SER A 28 -2.24 3.71 -11.76
CA SER A 28 -2.15 4.46 -10.52
C SER A 28 -2.61 3.58 -9.34
N PRO A 29 -1.89 3.55 -8.21
CA PRO A 29 -2.28 2.76 -7.04
C PRO A 29 -3.75 3.02 -6.64
N PRO A 30 -4.51 2.03 -6.18
CA PRO A 30 -5.93 2.22 -5.84
C PRO A 30 -6.17 3.28 -4.75
N ILE A 31 -5.20 3.51 -3.87
CA ILE A 31 -5.22 4.62 -2.93
C ILE A 31 -4.41 5.79 -3.50
N GLN A 32 -5.02 6.97 -3.57
CA GLN A 32 -4.36 8.21 -3.99
C GLN A 32 -4.37 9.22 -2.85
N THR A 33 -3.21 9.77 -2.51
CA THR A 33 -3.09 10.90 -1.56
C THR A 33 -3.29 12.23 -2.30
N ASP A 34 -3.86 13.23 -1.61
CA ASP A 34 -4.14 14.54 -2.22
C ASP A 34 -2.87 15.36 -2.54
N ARG A 35 -1.73 14.99 -1.95
CA ARG A 35 -0.44 15.66 -2.11
C ARG A 35 0.69 14.66 -2.19
N THR A 36 1.81 15.11 -2.76
CA THR A 36 3.07 14.37 -2.80
C THR A 36 4.05 14.82 -1.70
N VAL A 37 3.74 15.88 -0.97
CA VAL A 37 4.54 16.40 0.15
C VAL A 37 3.60 16.87 1.27
N TYR A 38 3.90 16.46 2.50
CA TYR A 38 3.21 16.91 3.70
C TYR A 38 4.20 17.41 4.75
N ALA A 39 3.87 18.52 5.41
CA ALA A 39 4.60 19.01 6.56
C ALA A 39 4.07 18.37 7.85
N VAL A 40 4.99 17.90 8.69
CA VAL A 40 4.68 17.40 10.03
C VAL A 40 4.82 18.55 11.01
N ASN A 41 3.77 18.81 11.80
CA ASN A 41 3.81 19.85 12.82
C ASN A 41 4.18 19.22 14.16
N ASP A 42 5.29 19.68 14.73
CA ASP A 42 5.81 19.20 16.01
C ASP A 42 5.46 20.21 17.11
N SER A 43 4.79 19.77 18.18
CA SER A 43 4.43 20.61 19.32
C SER A 43 4.31 19.78 20.59
N ALA A 44 4.90 20.25 21.69
CA ALA A 44 4.84 19.62 23.01
C ALA A 44 5.20 18.11 23.03
N GLY A 45 6.18 17.70 22.21
CA GLY A 45 6.61 16.30 22.11
C GLY A 45 5.68 15.40 21.29
N LEU A 46 4.69 15.98 20.60
CA LEU A 46 3.79 15.31 19.67
C LEU A 46 4.06 15.77 18.23
N ALA A 47 3.99 14.84 17.29
CA ALA A 47 3.97 15.10 15.86
C ALA A 47 2.53 14.95 15.34
N SER A 48 2.07 15.92 14.58
CA SER A 48 0.74 15.93 13.97
C SER A 48 0.79 16.09 12.46
N LEU A 49 -0.08 15.35 11.78
CA LEU A 49 -0.12 15.25 10.32
C LEU A 49 -1.56 14.95 9.88
N THR A 50 -2.01 15.53 8.77
CA THR A 50 -3.29 15.20 8.15
C THR A 50 -3.05 14.87 6.68
N ILE A 51 -3.49 13.67 6.27
CA ILE A 51 -3.40 13.18 4.90
C ILE A 51 -4.83 12.98 4.40
N ARG A 52 -5.19 13.60 3.26
CA ARG A 52 -6.45 13.26 2.59
C ARG A 52 -6.15 12.24 1.52
N MET A 53 -7.01 11.25 1.39
CA MET A 53 -6.82 10.17 0.44
C MET A 53 -8.15 9.66 -0.08
N THR A 54 -8.11 9.13 -1.30
CA THR A 54 -9.24 8.48 -1.95
C THR A 54 -8.83 7.06 -2.28
N TYR A 55 -9.63 6.08 -1.85
CA TYR A 55 -9.52 4.71 -2.32
C TYR A 55 -10.50 4.48 -3.47
N ARG A 56 -10.05 3.91 -4.58
CA ARG A 56 -10.89 3.50 -5.71
C ARG A 56 -10.94 1.99 -5.84
N ASN A 57 -12.12 1.40 -5.76
CA ASN A 57 -12.27 -0.04 -5.87
C ASN A 57 -12.27 -0.51 -7.33
N SER A 58 -11.15 -1.05 -7.80
CA SER A 58 -10.99 -1.64 -9.13
C SER A 58 -11.14 -3.16 -9.19
N THR A 59 -11.55 -3.83 -8.11
CA THR A 59 -11.52 -5.30 -8.00
C THR A 59 -12.67 -6.01 -8.75
N GLY A 60 -13.63 -5.26 -9.29
CA GLY A 60 -14.82 -5.81 -9.96
C GLY A 60 -15.86 -6.40 -9.00
N LYS A 61 -15.62 -6.37 -7.69
CA LYS A 61 -16.54 -6.80 -6.62
C LYS A 61 -16.57 -5.74 -5.51
N SER A 62 -17.54 -5.84 -4.60
CA SER A 62 -17.51 -5.02 -3.39
C SER A 62 -16.33 -5.41 -2.49
N VAL A 63 -15.76 -4.42 -1.82
CA VAL A 63 -14.73 -4.61 -0.79
C VAL A 63 -15.16 -3.94 0.51
N TYR A 64 -14.46 -4.27 1.59
CA TYR A 64 -14.91 -3.96 2.94
C TYR A 64 -13.78 -3.33 3.76
N LEU A 65 -14.03 -2.13 4.26
CA LEU A 65 -13.17 -1.50 5.24
C LEU A 65 -13.65 -1.88 6.64
N PRO A 66 -12.79 -2.42 7.50
CA PRO A 66 -13.16 -2.77 8.86
C PRO A 66 -13.55 -1.53 9.64
N THR A 67 -14.50 -1.64 10.58
CA THR A 67 -14.95 -0.47 11.36
C THR A 67 -14.96 -0.72 12.86
N CYS A 68 -14.68 0.34 13.61
CA CYS A 68 -14.88 0.45 15.04
C CYS A 68 -15.14 1.93 15.39
N ARG A 69 -16.42 2.35 15.39
CA ARG A 69 -16.84 3.77 15.45
C ARG A 69 -16.33 4.61 14.26
N GLY A 70 -16.27 4.01 13.09
CA GLY A 70 -15.71 4.56 11.85
C GLY A 70 -14.75 3.56 11.20
N PRO A 71 -14.28 3.80 9.96
CA PRO A 71 -13.27 2.95 9.33
C PRO A 71 -12.03 2.85 10.21
N GLN A 72 -11.47 1.66 10.38
CA GLN A 72 -10.19 1.52 11.05
C GLN A 72 -9.15 2.33 10.25
N PRO A 73 -8.38 3.19 10.93
CA PRO A 73 -7.40 4.04 10.26
C PRO A 73 -6.29 3.19 9.63
N PRO A 74 -5.71 3.66 8.51
CA PRO A 74 -4.60 2.98 7.87
C PRO A 74 -3.29 3.14 8.68
N ARG A 75 -2.22 2.54 8.17
CA ARG A 75 -0.85 2.64 8.69
C ARG A 75 0.00 3.48 7.75
N LEU A 76 1.09 4.04 8.28
CA LEU A 76 2.15 4.63 7.45
C LEU A 76 3.34 3.69 7.37
N GLN A 77 3.83 3.47 6.15
CA GLN A 77 5.11 2.84 5.90
C GLN A 77 6.12 3.87 5.42
N LYS A 78 7.35 3.82 5.96
CA LYS A 78 8.50 4.61 5.51
C LYS A 78 9.42 3.73 4.66
N GLN A 79 9.96 4.29 3.59
CA GLN A 79 11.02 3.65 2.82
C GLN A 79 12.36 3.79 3.58
N VAL A 80 13.01 2.67 3.87
CA VAL A 80 14.32 2.58 4.53
C VAL A 80 15.19 1.62 3.71
N GLY A 81 16.14 2.17 2.96
CA GLY A 81 16.83 1.42 1.92
C GLY A 81 15.83 0.90 0.87
N ASP A 82 15.89 -0.40 0.58
CA ASP A 82 14.99 -1.06 -0.37
C ASP A 82 13.70 -1.60 0.29
N ALA A 83 13.53 -1.38 1.59
CA ALA A 83 12.41 -1.92 2.35
C ALA A 83 11.38 -0.86 2.74
N TRP A 84 10.12 -1.27 2.83
CA TRP A 84 9.05 -0.49 3.45
C TRP A 84 8.81 -0.98 4.88
N VAL A 85 9.06 -0.12 5.86
CA VAL A 85 8.89 -0.45 7.29
C VAL A 85 7.70 0.32 7.87
N VAL A 86 6.96 -0.28 8.80
CA VAL A 86 5.86 0.42 9.47
C VAL A 86 6.43 1.54 10.35
N ALA A 87 6.12 2.79 10.00
CA ALA A 87 6.61 3.97 10.70
C ALA A 87 5.59 4.53 11.70
N PHE A 88 4.31 4.31 11.45
CA PHE A 88 3.22 4.64 12.36
C PHE A 88 2.07 3.65 12.20
N ALA A 89 1.56 3.17 13.32
CA ALA A 89 0.32 2.41 13.37
C ALA A 89 -0.57 2.98 14.49
N PRO A 90 -1.85 3.25 14.22
CA PRO A 90 -2.79 3.74 15.21
C PRO A 90 -3.14 2.64 16.22
N ASN A 91 -3.40 3.03 17.47
CA ASN A 91 -4.03 2.14 18.43
C ASN A 91 -5.52 2.05 18.10
N VAL A 92 -5.96 0.89 17.63
CA VAL A 92 -7.37 0.62 17.35
C VAL A 92 -7.99 -0.16 18.51
N LEU A 93 -9.21 0.19 18.88
CA LEU A 93 -9.97 -0.60 19.84
C LEU A 93 -10.32 -1.95 19.19
N ALA A 94 -10.30 -3.02 19.98
CA ALA A 94 -10.66 -4.36 19.53
C ALA A 94 -12.19 -4.55 19.46
N CYS A 95 -12.89 -3.58 18.85
CA CYS A 95 -14.31 -3.60 18.60
C CYS A 95 -14.59 -3.81 17.12
N GLU A 96 -15.77 -4.36 16.82
CA GLU A 96 -16.18 -4.69 15.47
C GLU A 96 -17.61 -4.19 15.25
N ALA A 97 -17.81 -3.44 14.18
CA ALA A 97 -19.12 -3.01 13.70
C ALA A 97 -19.30 -3.43 12.24
N ALA A 98 -20.48 -3.15 11.66
CA ALA A 98 -20.71 -3.38 10.24
C ALA A 98 -19.65 -2.63 9.41
N PRO A 99 -18.96 -3.31 8.47
CA PRO A 99 -17.89 -2.70 7.70
C PRO A 99 -18.44 -1.62 6.76
N VAL A 100 -17.59 -0.68 6.35
CA VAL A 100 -17.91 0.18 5.21
C VAL A 100 -17.76 -0.67 3.96
N THR A 101 -18.83 -0.75 3.17
CA THR A 101 -18.81 -1.43 1.87
C THR A 101 -18.49 -0.41 0.78
N VAL A 102 -17.49 -0.68 -0.04
CA VAL A 102 -17.16 0.10 -1.24
C VAL A 102 -17.49 -0.78 -2.44
N ALA A 103 -18.51 -0.42 -3.23
CA ALA A 103 -18.92 -1.24 -4.38
C ALA A 103 -17.86 -1.23 -5.49
N ALA A 104 -17.98 -2.15 -6.44
CA ALA A 104 -17.09 -2.19 -7.60
C ALA A 104 -17.19 -0.89 -8.41
N GLY A 105 -16.06 -0.24 -8.70
CA GLY A 105 -16.00 1.02 -9.44
C GLY A 105 -16.18 2.27 -8.58
N ASP A 106 -16.69 2.14 -7.35
CA ASP A 106 -16.87 3.25 -6.42
C ASP A 106 -15.56 3.72 -5.81
N SER A 107 -15.62 4.91 -5.20
CA SER A 107 -14.51 5.49 -4.44
C SER A 107 -14.95 5.83 -3.02
N TYR A 108 -13.98 5.83 -2.10
CA TYR A 108 -14.17 6.20 -0.70
C TYR A 108 -13.12 7.23 -0.29
N ASP A 109 -13.58 8.42 0.08
CA ASP A 109 -12.74 9.49 0.59
C ASP A 109 -12.51 9.36 2.09
N TYR A 110 -11.26 9.54 2.51
CA TYR A 110 -10.86 9.45 3.90
C TYR A 110 -9.85 10.52 4.28
N THR A 111 -9.97 11.03 5.50
CA THR A 111 -9.00 11.96 6.08
C THR A 111 -8.28 11.28 7.23
N PHE A 112 -7.03 10.88 6.98
CA PHE A 112 -6.19 10.26 7.99
C PHE A 112 -5.51 11.34 8.84
N ARG A 113 -5.98 11.48 10.07
CA ARG A 113 -5.42 12.40 11.07
C ARG A 113 -4.50 11.62 12.01
N ILE A 114 -3.26 12.07 12.09
CA ILE A 114 -2.23 11.48 12.94
C ILE A 114 -1.90 12.49 14.03
N LEU A 115 -1.93 12.02 15.27
CA LEU A 115 -1.33 12.66 16.43
C LEU A 115 -0.55 11.56 17.15
N ALA A 116 0.76 11.70 17.21
CA ALA A 116 1.63 10.64 17.68
C ALA A 116 2.76 11.19 18.54
N GLY A 117 3.20 10.40 19.52
CA GLY A 117 4.44 10.66 20.25
C GLY A 117 5.65 10.70 19.31
N MET A 118 6.55 11.65 19.52
CA MET A 118 7.84 11.73 18.82
C MET A 118 8.67 10.45 19.02
N PRO A 119 9.60 10.14 18.09
CA PRO A 119 10.56 9.04 18.28
C PRO A 119 11.23 9.10 19.66
N GLY A 120 11.28 7.97 20.37
CA GLY A 120 11.84 7.87 21.71
C GLY A 120 10.95 8.37 22.86
N SER A 121 9.79 8.99 22.58
CA SER A 121 8.86 9.42 23.62
C SER A 121 8.09 8.25 24.27
N ASN A 122 7.43 8.56 25.39
CA ASN A 122 6.54 7.67 26.15
C ASN A 122 5.05 7.87 25.81
N PHE A 123 4.72 8.69 24.80
CA PHE A 123 3.34 8.89 24.34
C PHE A 123 2.95 7.82 23.31
N ALA A 124 1.76 7.23 23.41
CA ALA A 124 1.26 6.25 22.46
C ALA A 124 -0.02 6.75 21.76
N PRO A 125 -0.27 6.42 20.46
CA PRO A 125 0.68 5.77 19.55
C PRO A 125 1.88 6.68 19.25
N ARG A 126 3.02 6.08 18.88
CA ARG A 126 4.26 6.81 18.56
C ARG A 126 4.82 6.42 17.20
N TRP A 127 5.67 7.28 16.67
CA TRP A 127 6.52 6.93 15.53
C TRP A 127 7.48 5.81 15.90
N ALA A 128 7.53 4.76 15.08
CA ALA A 128 8.39 3.59 15.25
C ALA A 128 9.76 3.74 14.55
N VAL A 129 9.98 4.87 13.86
CA VAL A 129 11.24 5.22 13.19
C VAL A 129 12.02 6.24 13.99
N SER A 130 13.34 6.27 13.85
CA SER A 130 14.21 7.26 14.49
C SER A 130 14.03 8.68 13.92
N GLU A 131 13.68 8.78 12.63
CA GLU A 131 13.49 10.06 11.92
C GLU A 131 12.16 10.07 11.15
N ILE A 132 11.39 11.16 11.30
CA ILE A 132 10.10 11.35 10.61
C ILE A 132 10.26 11.82 9.15
N PRO A 133 11.21 12.69 8.78
CA PRO A 133 11.38 13.04 7.37
C PRO A 133 11.73 11.84 6.50
N GLY A 134 11.19 11.79 5.28
CA GLY A 134 11.49 10.72 4.32
C GLY A 134 10.38 10.46 3.30
N THR A 135 10.49 9.33 2.60
CA THR A 135 9.49 8.84 1.64
C THR A 135 8.56 7.84 2.31
N TYR A 136 7.26 8.00 2.09
CA TYR A 136 6.19 7.28 2.75
C TYR A 136 5.15 6.77 1.76
N ARG A 137 4.41 5.75 2.19
CA ARG A 137 3.13 5.33 1.59
C ARG A 137 2.14 4.97 2.68
N VAL A 138 0.85 5.09 2.38
CA VAL A 138 -0.23 4.54 3.20
C VAL A 138 -0.35 3.06 2.91
N LEU A 139 -0.63 2.26 3.94
CA LEU A 139 -1.14 0.89 3.83
C LEU A 139 -2.48 0.83 4.56
N TRP A 140 -3.56 0.54 3.85
CA TRP A 140 -4.90 0.36 4.42
C TRP A 140 -5.34 -1.08 4.25
N GLU A 141 -5.59 -1.79 5.34
CA GLU A 141 -6.10 -3.17 5.29
C GLU A 141 -7.55 -3.15 4.77
N ILE A 142 -7.77 -3.73 3.57
CA ILE A 142 -9.06 -3.76 2.87
C ILE A 142 -9.39 -5.22 2.57
N PHE A 143 -10.63 -5.63 2.79
CA PHE A 143 -11.01 -7.04 2.70
C PHE A 143 -11.95 -7.32 1.53
N GLN A 144 -11.81 -8.48 0.89
CA GLN A 144 -12.74 -8.96 -0.13
C GLN A 144 -13.97 -9.70 0.45
N GLY A 145 -14.02 -9.89 1.76
CA GLY A 145 -15.15 -10.53 2.46
C GLY A 145 -15.50 -9.82 3.78
N THR A 146 -16.77 -9.96 4.22
CA THR A 146 -17.29 -9.40 5.47
C THR A 146 -17.23 -10.37 6.64
N THR A 147 -17.27 -11.67 6.38
CA THR A 147 -17.33 -12.69 7.40
C THR A 147 -15.94 -13.06 7.85
N GLY A 148 -15.63 -12.68 9.09
CA GLY A 148 -14.46 -13.22 9.76
C GLY A 148 -14.22 -12.65 11.14
N ASP A 149 -14.33 -13.49 12.18
CA ASP A 149 -13.84 -13.14 13.52
C ASP A 149 -12.32 -13.33 13.52
N PRO A 150 -11.51 -12.26 13.64
CA PRO A 150 -10.05 -12.36 13.66
C PRO A 150 -9.52 -13.17 14.85
N ARG A 151 -10.36 -13.48 15.85
CA ARG A 151 -10.05 -14.34 17.00
C ARG A 151 -10.41 -15.81 16.78
N ARG A 152 -11.13 -16.16 15.72
CA ARG A 152 -11.51 -17.55 15.41
C ARG A 152 -10.70 -18.08 14.22
N PRO A 153 -9.94 -19.17 14.42
CA PRO A 153 -9.25 -19.86 13.33
C PRO A 153 -10.24 -20.27 12.23
N GLY A 154 -9.90 -20.00 10.96
CA GLY A 154 -10.72 -20.40 9.80
C GLY A 154 -11.83 -19.44 9.40
N THR A 155 -12.05 -18.34 10.14
CA THR A 155 -12.95 -17.24 9.73
C THR A 155 -12.13 -15.99 9.45
N THR A 156 -11.07 -16.07 8.66
CA THR A 156 -10.21 -14.91 8.41
C THR A 156 -10.89 -14.01 7.38
N ARG A 157 -10.96 -12.70 7.65
CA ARG A 157 -11.26 -11.75 6.58
C ARG A 157 -10.11 -11.81 5.58
N ASP A 158 -10.40 -12.12 4.33
CA ASP A 158 -9.36 -12.19 3.30
C ASP A 158 -8.92 -10.79 2.91
N PRO A 159 -7.68 -10.37 3.22
CA PRO A 159 -7.17 -9.08 2.78
C PRO A 159 -6.99 -9.08 1.25
N LEU A 160 -7.07 -7.90 0.66
CA LEU A 160 -6.69 -7.73 -0.73
C LEU A 160 -5.17 -7.93 -0.90
N PRO A 161 -4.69 -8.23 -2.11
CA PRO A 161 -3.26 -8.15 -2.41
C PRO A 161 -2.72 -6.77 -2.02
N VAL A 162 -1.49 -6.71 -1.48
CA VAL A 162 -0.90 -5.48 -0.93
C VAL A 162 -0.89 -4.33 -1.95
N GLU A 163 -0.76 -4.62 -3.24
CA GLU A 163 -0.78 -3.65 -4.32
C GLU A 163 -2.12 -2.90 -4.43
N GLN A 164 -3.21 -3.49 -3.92
CA GLN A 164 -4.53 -2.89 -3.83
C GLN A 164 -4.76 -2.11 -2.51
N GLU A 165 -3.85 -2.27 -1.55
CA GLU A 165 -3.94 -1.72 -0.19
C GLU A 165 -2.97 -0.56 0.06
N ILE A 166 -2.10 -0.24 -0.91
CA ILE A 166 -1.09 0.81 -0.78
C ILE A 166 -1.41 2.05 -1.61
N SER A 167 -0.95 3.20 -1.12
CA SER A 167 -1.02 4.46 -1.88
C SER A 167 0.15 4.67 -2.83
N ASN A 168 0.05 5.70 -3.66
CA ASN A 168 1.23 6.37 -4.21
C ASN A 168 2.20 6.78 -3.09
N SER A 169 3.47 6.94 -3.44
CA SER A 169 4.46 7.47 -2.50
C SER A 169 4.34 9.00 -2.36
N PHE A 170 4.69 9.49 -1.19
CA PHE A 170 4.76 10.92 -0.85
C PHE A 170 5.90 11.18 0.13
N ARG A 171 6.26 12.44 0.33
CA ARG A 171 7.30 12.86 1.26
C ARG A 171 6.73 13.49 2.51
N LEU A 172 7.33 13.16 3.66
CA LEU A 172 7.17 13.93 4.89
C LEU A 172 8.36 14.87 5.08
N VAL A 173 8.07 16.12 5.40
CA VAL A 173 9.04 17.18 5.73
C VAL A 173 8.69 17.82 7.07
N ARG A 174 9.61 18.58 7.63
CA ARG A 174 9.41 19.44 8.80
C ARG A 174 9.58 20.89 8.40
#